data_AF-T1B8Z0-F1
#
_entry.id   AF-T1B8Z0-F1
#
_cell.length_a   1.000
_cell.length_b   1.000
_cell.length_c   1.000
_cell.angle_alpha   90.00
_cell.angle_beta   90.00
_cell.angle_gamma   90.00
#
_symmetry.space_group_name_H-M   'P 1'
#
loop_
_entity.id
_entity.type
_entity.pdbx_description
1 polymer ?
#
loop_
_entity_poly.entity_id
_entity_poly.type
_entity_poly.pdbx_seq_one_letter_code
_entity_poly.pdbx_strand_id
1 'polypeptide(L)'
;MPAVLAGSSNLTLAGLSWNRELNLGYPSGQHTGLVIDWFNHLWDESIAFDLAALYEARWKPHAPGVVFLRMLYELYGDGSEAPELRIDLPVTQFQKDGILRAKRILDDLGGVLVCDEVGLGKTFIAGEFIKSVSQRDRQKVLVVVPAALKKSTWDPFLRKYDMISARVELVTYDDVRLGTKRGVRPEDLDDYSLVIIDEAHNLRNASTLTAQAVMDLLWGEHPKKVLLLTATPVNNSLRDLQS
;
A
#
# COMPACT_ATOMS: atom_id res chain seq x y z
N MET A 1 25.05 45.91 -26.93
CA MET A 1 24.53 45.55 -28.26
C MET A 1 23.92 44.16 -28.16
N PRO A 2 22.79 43.87 -28.83
CA PRO A 2 22.17 42.55 -28.77
C PRO A 2 23.11 41.50 -29.39
N ALA A 3 23.21 40.34 -28.75
CA ALA A 3 23.94 39.17 -29.23
C ALA A 3 22.96 38.00 -29.33
N VAL A 4 23.22 37.06 -30.24
CA VAL A 4 22.35 35.91 -30.46
C VAL A 4 23.04 34.66 -29.91
N LEU A 5 22.32 33.89 -29.10
CA LEU A 5 22.73 32.55 -28.69
C LEU A 5 21.70 31.56 -29.23
N ALA A 6 22.13 30.60 -30.03
CA ALA A 6 21.27 29.57 -30.59
C ALA A 6 21.88 28.19 -30.34
N GLY A 7 21.06 27.23 -29.92
CA GLY A 7 21.55 25.90 -29.57
C GLY A 7 20.48 24.99 -29.00
N SER A 8 20.92 23.92 -28.33
CA SER A 8 20.04 22.88 -27.78
C SER A 8 19.56 23.14 -26.35
N SER A 9 20.14 24.11 -25.65
CA SER A 9 19.73 24.44 -24.27
C SER A 9 18.31 24.99 -24.20
N ASN A 10 17.46 24.36 -23.38
CA ASN A 10 16.18 24.91 -22.97
C ASN A 10 16.33 25.78 -21.70
N LEU A 11 15.29 26.54 -21.36
CA LEU A 11 15.25 27.39 -20.15
C LEU A 11 14.92 26.57 -18.89
N THR A 12 15.74 25.57 -18.59
CA THR A 12 15.67 24.78 -17.35
C THR A 12 17.01 24.80 -16.62
N LEU A 13 17.02 24.53 -15.31
CA LEU A 13 18.27 24.46 -14.54
C LEU A 13 19.26 23.44 -15.16
N ALA A 14 18.74 22.28 -15.55
CA ALA A 14 19.55 21.22 -16.16
C ALA A 14 20.10 21.66 -17.53
N GLY A 15 19.27 22.24 -18.40
CA GLY A 15 19.68 22.70 -19.73
C GLY A 15 20.67 23.87 -19.72
N LEU A 16 20.70 24.66 -18.64
CA LEU A 16 21.63 25.79 -18.51
C LEU A 16 22.91 25.46 -17.75
N SER A 17 22.92 24.40 -16.91
CA SER A 17 24.04 24.13 -15.99
C SER A 17 24.65 22.74 -16.09
N TRP A 18 23.85 21.69 -16.37
CA TRP A 18 24.25 20.31 -16.10
C TRP A 18 24.29 19.43 -17.35
N ASN A 19 23.37 19.65 -18.29
CA ASN A 19 23.30 18.88 -19.51
C ASN A 19 24.46 19.22 -20.45
N ARG A 20 24.87 18.25 -21.25
CA ARG A 20 25.80 18.46 -22.37
C ARG A 20 25.05 19.06 -23.54
N GLU A 21 25.00 20.39 -23.60
CA GLU A 21 24.33 21.16 -24.64
C GLU A 21 25.34 21.82 -25.60
N LEU A 22 24.94 22.02 -26.85
CA LEU A 22 25.71 22.77 -27.84
C LEU A 22 25.03 24.11 -28.11
N ASN A 23 25.71 25.21 -27.77
CA ASN A 23 25.25 26.56 -28.02
C ASN A 23 26.28 27.36 -28.82
N LEU A 24 25.81 28.06 -29.85
CA LEU A 24 26.59 28.92 -30.71
C LEU A 24 26.23 30.39 -30.42
N GLY A 25 27.22 31.19 -30.07
CA GLY A 25 27.08 32.62 -29.85
C GLY A 25 27.52 33.43 -31.07
N TYR A 26 26.69 34.35 -31.52
CA TYR A 26 27.02 35.30 -32.58
C TYR A 26 27.14 36.71 -32.00
N PRO A 27 28.32 37.37 -32.15
CA PRO A 27 28.51 38.73 -31.70
C PRO A 27 27.59 39.69 -32.45
N SER A 28 27.31 40.84 -31.83
CA SER A 28 26.44 41.87 -32.38
C SER A 28 26.89 42.31 -33.78
N GLY A 29 25.99 42.29 -34.76
CA GLY A 29 26.30 42.68 -36.13
C GLY A 29 25.16 42.43 -37.12
N GLN A 30 25.52 42.14 -38.37
CA GLN A 30 24.61 42.12 -39.52
C GLN A 30 23.48 41.07 -39.41
N HIS A 31 23.69 39.97 -38.68
CA HIS A 31 22.70 38.89 -38.54
C HIS A 31 21.78 39.04 -37.32
N THR A 32 22.12 39.90 -36.36
CA THR A 32 21.29 40.11 -35.17
C THR A 32 19.94 40.75 -35.54
N GLY A 33 19.93 41.64 -36.55
CA GLY A 33 18.70 42.24 -37.06
C GLY A 33 17.72 41.21 -37.61
N LEU A 34 18.19 40.25 -38.42
CA LEU A 34 17.35 39.19 -38.99
C LEU A 34 16.66 38.33 -37.92
N VAL A 35 17.37 38.03 -36.83
CA VAL A 35 16.81 37.23 -35.72
C VAL A 35 15.78 38.02 -34.92
N ILE A 36 16.03 39.33 -34.71
CA ILE A 36 15.07 40.22 -34.06
C ILE A 36 13.80 40.36 -34.92
N ASP A 37 13.95 40.57 -36.23
CA ASP A 37 12.81 40.69 -37.15
C ASP A 37 12.00 39.40 -37.20
N TRP A 38 12.67 38.25 -37.23
CA TRP A 38 12.01 36.93 -37.14
C TRP A 38 11.27 36.75 -35.82
N PHE A 39 11.89 37.11 -34.68
CA PHE A 39 11.24 37.05 -33.37
C PHE A 39 10.00 37.94 -33.31
N ASN A 40 10.10 39.20 -33.77
CA ASN A 40 8.99 40.15 -33.75
C ASN A 40 7.84 39.68 -34.64
N HIS A 41 8.14 39.13 -35.83
CA HIS A 41 7.11 38.57 -36.70
C HIS A 41 6.34 37.43 -36.00
N LEU A 42 7.03 36.49 -35.36
CA LEU A 42 6.38 35.42 -34.60
C LEU A 42 5.66 35.93 -33.34
N TRP A 43 6.18 36.97 -32.71
CA TRP A 43 5.57 37.61 -31.55
C TRP A 43 4.23 38.27 -31.93
N ASP A 44 4.18 38.95 -33.08
CA ASP A 44 2.98 39.60 -33.60
C ASP A 44 1.91 38.57 -34.04
N GLU A 45 2.32 37.38 -34.49
CA GLU A 45 1.41 36.25 -34.77
C GLU A 45 0.98 35.48 -33.51
N SER A 46 1.65 35.72 -32.37
CA SER A 46 1.39 34.97 -31.15
C SER A 46 0.07 35.37 -30.50
N ILE A 47 -0.54 34.41 -29.82
CA ILE A 47 -1.72 34.66 -29.00
C ILE A 47 -1.24 34.92 -27.58
N ALA A 48 -1.70 36.04 -26.99
CA ALA A 48 -1.41 36.35 -25.60
C ALA A 48 -1.84 35.19 -24.69
N PHE A 49 -0.89 34.63 -23.93
CA PHE A 49 -1.15 33.58 -22.96
C PHE A 49 -1.00 34.14 -21.55
N ASP A 50 -2.08 34.10 -20.78
CA ASP A 50 -2.07 34.55 -19.39
C ASP A 50 -1.44 33.49 -18.48
N LEU A 51 -0.11 33.48 -18.47
CA LEU A 51 0.67 32.62 -17.59
C LEU A 51 0.38 32.92 -16.11
N ALA A 52 0.04 34.17 -15.76
CA ALA A 52 -0.27 34.56 -14.39
C ALA A 52 -1.55 33.86 -13.91
N ALA A 53 -2.61 33.83 -14.71
CA ALA A 53 -3.85 33.14 -14.38
C ALA A 53 -3.65 31.63 -14.09
N LEU A 54 -2.71 30.98 -14.79
CA LEU A 54 -2.37 29.57 -14.53
C LEU A 54 -1.81 29.37 -13.11
N TYR A 55 -0.93 30.26 -12.66
CA TYR A 55 -0.35 30.20 -11.32
C TYR A 55 -1.32 30.69 -10.24
N GLU A 56 -2.14 31.71 -10.52
CA GLU A 56 -3.17 32.19 -9.60
C GLU A 56 -4.19 31.10 -9.26
N ALA A 57 -4.59 30.29 -10.24
CA ALA A 57 -5.47 29.15 -10.01
C ALA A 57 -4.87 28.13 -9.02
N ARG A 58 -3.54 27.97 -9.01
CA ARG A 58 -2.82 27.07 -8.08
C ARG A 58 -2.67 27.65 -6.68
N TRP A 59 -2.76 28.97 -6.54
CA TRP A 59 -2.69 29.66 -5.25
C TRP A 59 -4.04 29.93 -4.59
N LYS A 60 -5.13 29.44 -5.18
CA LYS A 60 -6.43 29.47 -4.51
C LYS A 60 -6.36 28.63 -3.23
N PRO A 61 -6.62 29.23 -2.06
CA PRO A 61 -6.62 28.48 -0.81
C PRO A 61 -7.75 27.46 -0.83
N HIS A 62 -7.41 26.21 -0.54
CA HIS A 62 -8.37 25.13 -0.36
C HIS A 62 -8.46 24.78 1.12
N ALA A 63 -9.67 24.48 1.60
CA ALA A 63 -9.84 23.97 2.94
C ALA A 63 -9.05 22.65 3.09
N PRO A 64 -8.23 22.48 4.14
CA PRO A 64 -7.42 21.26 4.32
C PRO A 64 -8.24 19.97 4.23
N GLY A 65 -9.48 19.97 4.74
CA GLY A 65 -10.38 18.83 4.66
C GLY A 65 -10.76 18.45 3.23
N VAL A 66 -10.92 19.41 2.32
CA VAL A 66 -11.23 19.14 0.90
C VAL A 66 -10.03 18.54 0.19
N VAL A 67 -8.83 19.07 0.47
CA VAL A 67 -7.58 18.51 -0.06
C VAL A 67 -7.41 17.07 0.43
N PHE A 68 -7.61 16.84 1.72
CA PHE A 68 -7.55 15.50 2.32
C PHE A 68 -8.56 14.55 1.68
N LEU A 69 -9.83 14.93 1.55
CA LEU A 69 -10.84 14.11 0.89
C LEU A 69 -10.50 13.82 -0.58
N ARG A 70 -9.96 14.81 -1.31
CA ARG A 70 -9.54 14.61 -2.70
C ARG A 70 -8.36 13.65 -2.79
N MET A 71 -7.40 13.74 -1.87
CA MET A 71 -6.31 12.77 -1.78
C MET A 71 -6.83 11.36 -1.50
N LEU A 72 -7.78 11.20 -0.56
CA LEU A 72 -8.40 9.91 -0.31
C LEU A 72 -9.13 9.39 -1.56
N TYR A 73 -9.88 10.25 -2.26
CA TYR A 73 -10.57 9.87 -3.49
C TYR A 73 -9.60 9.44 -4.59
N GLU A 74 -8.50 10.17 -4.80
CA GLU A 74 -7.49 9.81 -5.80
C GLU A 74 -6.77 8.50 -5.44
N LEU A 75 -6.52 8.28 -4.14
CA LEU A 75 -5.84 7.09 -3.65
C LEU A 75 -6.72 5.84 -3.70
N TYR A 76 -8.02 5.98 -3.40
CA TYR A 76 -8.93 4.83 -3.24
C TYR A 76 -9.93 4.65 -4.39
N GLY A 77 -10.05 5.65 -5.27
CA GLY A 77 -11.08 5.73 -6.31
C GLY A 77 -12.49 5.95 -5.75
N ASP A 78 -13.48 5.92 -6.64
CA ASP A 78 -14.91 5.97 -6.29
C ASP A 78 -15.50 4.59 -5.92
N GLY A 79 -14.67 3.54 -5.94
CA GLY A 79 -15.10 2.17 -5.66
C GLY A 79 -15.84 1.49 -6.81
N SER A 80 -16.02 2.14 -7.97
CA SER A 80 -16.80 1.63 -9.11
C SER A 80 -16.13 0.46 -9.86
N GLU A 81 -14.81 0.37 -9.83
CA GLU A 81 -14.03 -0.69 -10.50
C GLU A 81 -13.64 -1.86 -9.57
N ALA A 82 -14.33 -2.05 -8.44
CA ALA A 82 -14.02 -3.19 -7.58
C ALA A 82 -14.55 -4.49 -8.22
N PRO A 83 -13.69 -5.50 -8.48
CA PRO A 83 -14.19 -6.80 -8.92
C PRO A 83 -15.20 -7.32 -7.90
N GLU A 84 -16.34 -7.85 -8.37
CA GLU A 84 -17.32 -8.48 -7.49
C GLU A 84 -16.62 -9.56 -6.67
N LEU A 85 -16.43 -9.27 -5.38
CA LEU A 85 -15.85 -10.22 -4.45
C LEU A 85 -16.95 -11.20 -4.10
N ARG A 86 -16.72 -12.47 -4.41
CA ARG A 86 -17.54 -13.55 -3.86
C ARG A 86 -17.28 -13.60 -2.36
N ILE A 87 -18.27 -13.16 -1.59
CA ILE A 87 -18.30 -13.19 -0.13
C ILE A 87 -19.18 -14.36 0.29
N ASP A 88 -18.62 -15.33 1.02
CA ASP A 88 -19.32 -16.58 1.36
C ASP A 88 -19.83 -16.59 2.83
N LEU A 89 -19.36 -15.68 3.67
CA LEU A 89 -19.71 -15.52 5.07
C LEU A 89 -20.75 -14.40 5.23
N PRO A 90 -21.62 -14.49 6.25
CA PRO A 90 -22.61 -13.46 6.52
C PRO A 90 -21.95 -12.23 7.17
N VAL A 91 -21.43 -11.33 6.34
CA VAL A 91 -20.77 -10.08 6.75
C VAL A 91 -21.66 -8.85 6.51
N THR A 92 -21.45 -7.81 7.31
CA THR A 92 -22.12 -6.51 7.17
C THR A 92 -21.57 -5.72 5.98
N GLN A 93 -22.27 -4.66 5.54
CA GLN A 93 -21.80 -3.83 4.42
C GLN A 93 -20.44 -3.19 4.71
N PHE A 94 -20.23 -2.64 5.91
CA PHE A 94 -18.95 -2.09 6.34
C PHE A 94 -17.81 -3.12 6.27
N GLN A 95 -18.08 -4.36 6.70
CA GLN A 95 -17.09 -5.45 6.61
C GLN A 95 -16.77 -5.80 5.16
N LYS A 96 -17.75 -5.79 4.24
CA LYS A 96 -17.49 -6.00 2.80
C LYS A 96 -16.54 -4.95 2.25
N ASP A 97 -16.77 -3.68 2.57
CA ASP A 97 -15.90 -2.59 2.14
C ASP A 97 -14.48 -2.76 2.70
N GLY A 98 -14.38 -3.19 3.97
CA GLY A 98 -13.11 -3.55 4.61
C GLY A 98 -12.38 -4.70 3.90
N ILE A 99 -13.09 -5.77 3.55
CA ILE A 99 -12.54 -6.93 2.83
C ILE A 99 -12.06 -6.52 1.43
N LEU A 100 -12.86 -5.74 0.69
CA LEU A 100 -12.51 -5.22 -0.63
C LEU A 100 -11.22 -4.40 -0.60
N ARG A 101 -11.12 -3.46 0.34
CA ARG A 101 -9.92 -2.64 0.53
C ARG A 101 -8.72 -3.48 0.95
N ALA A 102 -8.90 -4.35 1.94
CA ALA A 102 -7.84 -5.20 2.43
C ALA A 102 -7.29 -6.12 1.34
N LYS A 103 -8.17 -6.66 0.48
CA LYS A 103 -7.78 -7.49 -0.66
C LYS A 103 -6.93 -6.73 -1.66
N ARG A 104 -7.35 -5.53 -2.07
CA ARG A 104 -6.55 -4.68 -2.99
C ARG A 104 -5.14 -4.43 -2.44
N ILE A 105 -5.05 -3.96 -1.20
CA ILE A 105 -3.76 -3.69 -0.55
C ILE A 105 -2.91 -4.97 -0.45
N LEU A 106 -3.54 -6.09 -0.09
CA LEU A 106 -2.85 -7.38 0.03
C LEU A 106 -2.35 -7.91 -1.33
N ASP A 107 -3.10 -7.69 -2.40
CA ASP A 107 -2.73 -8.10 -3.75
C ASP A 107 -1.58 -7.22 -4.29
N ASP A 108 -1.59 -5.92 -3.97
CA ASP A 108 -0.59 -4.95 -4.45
C ASP A 108 0.72 -4.99 -3.64
N LEU A 109 0.62 -5.11 -2.30
CA LEU A 109 1.76 -4.97 -1.38
C LEU A 109 2.21 -6.29 -0.73
N GLY A 110 1.41 -7.35 -0.83
CA GLY A 110 1.67 -8.62 -0.15
C GLY A 110 1.38 -8.62 1.36
N GLY A 111 1.09 -7.46 1.96
CA GLY A 111 0.77 -7.33 3.38
C GLY A 111 -0.30 -6.27 3.65
N VAL A 112 -1.18 -6.54 4.62
CA VAL A 112 -2.21 -5.56 5.04
C VAL A 112 -2.47 -5.63 6.54
N LEU A 113 -2.68 -4.46 7.14
CA LEU A 113 -3.06 -4.30 8.54
C LEU A 113 -4.53 -3.84 8.62
N VAL A 114 -5.38 -4.66 9.27
CA VAL A 114 -6.79 -4.36 9.52
C VAL A 114 -6.95 -3.91 10.96
N CYS A 115 -7.40 -2.66 11.13
CA CYS A 115 -7.40 -1.92 12.39
C CYS A 115 -8.79 -1.62 12.96
N ASP A 116 -9.76 -2.50 12.78
CA ASP A 116 -11.12 -2.24 13.27
C ASP A 116 -11.19 -2.34 14.80
N GLU A 117 -12.14 -1.65 15.44
CA GLU A 117 -12.37 -1.75 16.89
C GLU A 117 -12.70 -3.18 17.36
N VAL A 118 -12.58 -3.41 18.68
CA VAL A 118 -12.96 -4.69 19.29
C VAL A 118 -14.45 -4.95 19.07
N GLY A 119 -14.79 -6.16 18.61
CA GLY A 119 -16.18 -6.56 18.39
C GLY A 119 -16.74 -6.25 16.99
N LEU A 120 -16.02 -5.50 16.13
CA LEU A 120 -16.46 -5.19 14.76
C LEU A 120 -16.31 -6.35 13.75
N GLY A 121 -15.87 -7.53 14.21
CA GLY A 121 -15.84 -8.75 13.41
C GLY A 121 -14.60 -8.92 12.53
N LYS A 122 -13.41 -8.54 13.03
CA LYS A 122 -12.11 -8.85 12.40
C LYS A 122 -11.96 -10.34 12.05
N THR A 123 -12.49 -11.24 12.90
CA THR A 123 -12.51 -12.69 12.62
C THR A 123 -13.33 -13.04 11.38
N PHE A 124 -14.40 -12.31 11.07
CA PHE A 124 -15.18 -12.51 9.84
C PHE A 124 -14.42 -12.02 8.61
N ILE A 125 -13.76 -10.87 8.70
CA ILE A 125 -12.89 -10.37 7.63
C ILE A 125 -11.81 -11.41 7.33
N ALA A 126 -11.08 -11.85 8.35
CA ALA A 126 -10.06 -12.88 8.21
C ALA A 126 -10.63 -14.21 7.71
N GLY A 127 -11.83 -14.59 8.16
CA GLY A 127 -12.54 -15.78 7.70
C GLY A 127 -12.81 -15.78 6.19
N GLU A 128 -13.09 -14.62 5.58
CA GLU A 128 -13.23 -14.51 4.12
C GLU A 128 -11.91 -14.77 3.40
N PHE A 129 -10.81 -14.22 3.89
CA PHE A 129 -9.48 -14.50 3.34
C PHE A 129 -9.11 -15.97 3.50
N ILE A 130 -9.35 -16.55 4.68
CA ILE A 130 -9.15 -17.98 4.92
C ILE A 130 -9.92 -18.77 3.88
N LYS A 131 -11.23 -18.54 3.74
CA LYS A 131 -12.10 -19.31 2.86
C LYS A 131 -11.68 -19.18 1.39
N SER A 132 -11.30 -17.98 0.95
CA SER A 132 -10.75 -17.77 -0.40
C SER A 132 -9.51 -18.63 -0.62
N VAL A 133 -8.50 -18.49 0.24
CA VAL A 133 -7.19 -19.14 0.03
C VAL A 133 -7.28 -20.65 0.25
N SER A 134 -7.93 -21.10 1.33
CA SER A 134 -8.01 -22.51 1.69
C SER A 134 -8.91 -23.35 0.80
N GLN A 135 -10.12 -22.86 0.51
CA GLN A 135 -11.15 -23.66 -0.16
C GLN A 135 -11.20 -23.40 -1.65
N ARG A 136 -11.04 -22.14 -2.08
CA ARG A 136 -11.09 -21.79 -3.52
C ARG A 136 -9.74 -22.00 -4.17
N ASP A 137 -8.69 -21.40 -3.61
CA ASP A 137 -7.34 -21.45 -4.18
C ASP A 137 -6.61 -22.74 -3.79
N ARG A 138 -7.16 -23.50 -2.83
CA ARG A 138 -6.61 -24.75 -2.30
C ARG A 138 -5.17 -24.57 -1.79
N GLN A 139 -4.87 -23.46 -1.14
CA GLN A 139 -3.57 -23.17 -0.55
C GLN A 139 -3.60 -23.30 0.97
N LYS A 140 -2.44 -23.47 1.62
CA LYS A 140 -2.41 -23.53 3.09
C LYS A 140 -2.49 -22.13 3.69
N VAL A 141 -3.20 -22.02 4.81
CA VAL A 141 -3.31 -20.79 5.60
C VAL A 141 -2.82 -21.06 7.01
N LEU A 142 -1.94 -20.20 7.51
CA LEU A 142 -1.50 -20.22 8.90
C LEU A 142 -2.16 -19.10 9.68
N VAL A 143 -2.75 -19.42 10.82
CA VAL A 143 -3.41 -18.47 11.70
C VAL A 143 -2.69 -18.49 13.06
N VAL A 144 -2.07 -17.37 13.41
CA VAL A 144 -1.32 -17.14 14.65
C VAL A 144 -2.15 -16.27 15.57
N VAL A 145 -2.46 -16.75 16.78
CA VAL A 145 -3.39 -16.08 17.70
C VAL A 145 -2.90 -16.12 19.15
N PRO A 146 -3.39 -15.23 20.03
CA PRO A 146 -3.22 -15.42 21.47
C PRO A 146 -3.85 -16.73 21.96
N ALA A 147 -3.23 -17.37 22.95
CA ALA A 147 -3.73 -18.64 23.49
C ALA A 147 -5.19 -18.57 23.99
N ALA A 148 -5.58 -17.41 24.54
CA ALA A 148 -6.95 -17.14 24.97
C ALA A 148 -7.95 -17.17 23.79
N LEU A 149 -7.59 -16.61 22.63
CA LEU A 149 -8.47 -16.51 21.45
C LEU A 149 -8.59 -17.81 20.66
N LYS A 150 -7.57 -18.68 20.75
CA LYS A 150 -7.56 -19.99 20.08
C LYS A 150 -8.81 -20.80 20.39
N LYS A 151 -9.08 -21.08 21.67
CA LYS A 151 -10.21 -21.90 22.09
C LYS A 151 -11.54 -21.13 22.18
N SER A 152 -11.48 -19.84 22.52
CA SER A 152 -12.68 -19.05 22.77
C SER A 152 -13.31 -18.48 21.50
N THR A 153 -12.52 -18.23 20.45
CA THR A 153 -13.00 -17.56 19.23
C THR A 153 -12.69 -18.38 17.99
N TRP A 154 -11.41 -18.67 17.74
CA TRP A 154 -10.97 -19.23 16.46
C TRP A 154 -11.38 -20.68 16.24
N ASP A 155 -11.18 -21.56 17.22
CA ASP A 155 -11.62 -22.96 17.15
C ASP A 155 -13.14 -23.04 16.86
N PRO A 156 -14.04 -22.41 17.65
CA PRO A 156 -15.47 -22.41 17.36
C PRO A 156 -15.82 -21.81 15.99
N PHE A 157 -15.16 -20.72 15.59
CA PHE A 157 -15.42 -20.05 14.31
C PHE A 157 -15.07 -20.95 13.12
N LEU A 158 -13.88 -21.56 13.14
CA LEU A 158 -13.44 -22.48 12.08
C LEU A 158 -14.33 -23.74 12.03
N ARG A 159 -14.84 -24.24 13.17
CA ARG A 159 -15.84 -25.34 13.20
C ARG A 159 -17.13 -24.93 12.50
N LYS A 160 -17.65 -23.76 12.90
CA LYS A 160 -18.98 -23.28 12.48
C LYS A 160 -19.08 -23.09 10.98
N TYR A 161 -17.97 -22.68 10.35
CA TYR A 161 -17.91 -22.39 8.92
C TYR A 161 -17.12 -23.43 8.11
N ASP A 162 -16.91 -24.62 8.67
CA ASP A 162 -16.28 -25.77 8.01
C ASP A 162 -14.89 -25.48 7.41
N MET A 163 -14.04 -24.80 8.18
CA MET A 163 -12.67 -24.43 7.78
C MET A 163 -11.59 -25.31 8.44
N ILE A 164 -11.94 -26.18 9.38
CA ILE A 164 -10.97 -27.03 10.10
C ILE A 164 -10.24 -28.02 9.18
N SER A 165 -10.94 -28.59 8.20
CA SER A 165 -10.39 -29.56 7.25
C SER A 165 -9.70 -28.90 6.05
N ALA A 166 -9.76 -27.57 5.95
CA ALA A 166 -9.45 -26.84 4.74
C ALA A 166 -7.99 -26.38 4.67
N ARG A 167 -6.99 -27.19 5.03
CA ARG A 167 -5.57 -26.75 4.95
C ARG A 167 -5.28 -25.48 5.80
N VAL A 168 -6.05 -25.29 6.89
CA VAL A 168 -5.86 -24.19 7.83
C VAL A 168 -5.15 -24.73 9.07
N GLU A 169 -4.01 -24.14 9.41
CA GLU A 169 -3.31 -24.44 10.65
C GLU A 169 -3.49 -23.30 11.66
N LEU A 170 -3.89 -23.66 12.88
CA LEU A 170 -4.11 -22.72 13.98
C LEU A 170 -3.09 -22.93 15.11
N VAL A 171 -2.23 -21.93 15.30
CA VAL A 171 -1.14 -21.91 16.28
C VAL A 171 -1.25 -20.72 17.20
N THR A 172 -0.65 -20.84 18.38
CA THR A 172 -0.48 -19.71 19.29
C THR A 172 0.88 -19.04 19.11
N TYR A 173 1.02 -17.81 19.58
CA TYR A 173 2.34 -17.17 19.66
C TYR A 173 3.37 -18.01 20.43
N ASP A 174 2.96 -18.68 21.51
CA ASP A 174 3.84 -19.58 22.25
C ASP A 174 4.20 -20.84 21.46
N ASP A 175 3.25 -21.40 20.69
CA ASP A 175 3.52 -22.54 19.79
C ASP A 175 4.62 -22.17 18.78
N VAL A 176 4.57 -20.96 18.20
CA VAL A 176 5.56 -20.44 17.26
C VAL A 176 6.90 -20.17 17.96
N ARG A 177 6.90 -19.45 19.09
CA ARG A 177 8.11 -19.09 19.84
C ARG A 177 8.90 -20.32 20.30
N LEU A 178 8.19 -21.34 20.81
CA LEU A 178 8.82 -22.51 21.39
C LEU A 178 9.17 -23.57 20.32
N GLY A 179 8.69 -23.41 19.08
CA GLY A 179 8.78 -24.44 18.04
C GLY A 179 8.10 -25.77 18.45
N THR A 180 7.16 -25.72 19.40
CA THR A 180 6.69 -26.90 20.15
C THR A 180 5.55 -27.68 19.49
N LYS A 181 5.14 -27.33 18.28
CA LYS A 181 4.19 -28.13 17.52
C LYS A 181 4.85 -28.86 16.36
N ARG A 182 4.57 -30.17 16.29
CA ARG A 182 4.76 -31.08 15.15
C ARG A 182 4.04 -30.65 13.83
N GLY A 183 3.59 -29.40 13.69
CA GLY A 183 2.72 -28.94 12.60
C GLY A 183 3.37 -27.88 11.70
N VAL A 184 4.10 -26.92 12.26
CA VAL A 184 4.87 -25.94 11.49
C VAL A 184 6.35 -26.28 11.62
N ARG A 185 6.84 -27.17 10.76
CA ARG A 185 8.28 -27.40 10.65
C ARG A 185 8.87 -26.31 9.74
N PRO A 186 10.16 -25.97 9.87
CA PRO A 186 10.82 -25.00 9.00
C PRO A 186 10.64 -25.34 7.50
N GLU A 187 10.62 -26.64 7.18
CA GLU A 187 10.36 -27.20 5.85
C GLU A 187 8.92 -27.01 5.34
N ASP A 188 7.95 -26.79 6.23
CA ASP A 188 6.55 -26.54 5.87
C ASP A 188 6.25 -25.02 5.74
N LEU A 189 7.23 -24.14 6.03
CA LEU A 189 7.02 -22.68 6.03
C LEU A 189 6.65 -22.14 4.65
N ASP A 190 7.21 -22.71 3.59
CA ASP A 190 6.95 -22.28 2.22
C ASP A 190 5.62 -22.79 1.66
N ASP A 191 4.93 -23.70 2.37
CA ASP A 191 3.62 -24.19 1.94
C ASP A 191 2.48 -23.20 2.21
N TYR A 192 2.70 -22.21 3.07
CA TYR A 192 1.69 -21.22 3.44
C TYR A 192 1.66 -20.06 2.46
N SER A 193 0.53 -19.90 1.78
CA SER A 193 0.32 -18.76 0.88
C SER A 193 -0.25 -17.54 1.58
N LEU A 194 -0.86 -17.74 2.75
CA LEU A 194 -1.40 -16.67 3.61
C LEU A 194 -1.06 -16.94 5.09
N VAL A 195 -0.53 -15.93 5.76
CA VAL A 195 -0.33 -15.90 7.21
C VAL A 195 -1.21 -14.81 7.82
N ILE A 196 -2.03 -15.21 8.78
CA ILE A 196 -2.93 -14.32 9.52
C ILE A 196 -2.42 -14.21 10.95
N ILE A 197 -2.24 -12.99 11.43
CA ILE A 197 -1.74 -12.72 12.77
C ILE A 197 -2.80 -11.90 13.51
N ASP A 198 -3.45 -12.52 14.49
CA ASP A 198 -4.44 -11.86 15.33
C ASP A 198 -3.78 -11.23 16.56
N GLU A 199 -4.33 -10.09 16.97
CA GLU A 199 -3.73 -9.20 17.96
C GLU A 199 -2.25 -8.90 17.67
N ALA A 200 -1.97 -8.46 16.43
CA ALA A 200 -0.63 -8.15 15.92
C ALA A 200 0.11 -7.09 16.76
N HIS A 201 -0.60 -6.35 17.62
CA HIS A 201 0.02 -5.48 18.62
C HIS A 201 0.99 -6.23 19.56
N ASN A 202 0.87 -7.56 19.70
CA ASN A 202 1.83 -8.38 20.45
C ASN A 202 3.22 -8.46 19.82
N LEU A 203 3.37 -8.04 18.55
CA LEU A 203 4.62 -8.11 17.78
C LEU A 203 5.38 -6.79 17.67
N ARG A 204 4.86 -5.70 18.27
CA ARG A 204 5.45 -4.34 18.19
C ARG A 204 6.92 -4.26 18.57
N ASN A 205 7.36 -5.10 19.51
CA ASN A 205 8.77 -5.12 19.86
C ASN A 205 9.47 -6.23 19.07
N ALA A 206 10.05 -5.84 17.93
CA ALA A 206 10.84 -6.72 17.06
C ALA A 206 12.04 -7.37 17.76
N SER A 207 12.49 -6.85 18.91
CA SER A 207 13.57 -7.46 19.69
C SER A 207 13.12 -8.63 20.56
N THR A 208 11.81 -8.90 20.64
CA THR A 208 11.28 -10.02 21.43
C THR A 208 11.45 -11.34 20.66
N LEU A 209 11.71 -12.42 21.40
CA LEU A 209 11.80 -13.77 20.81
C LEU A 209 10.53 -14.17 20.05
N THR A 210 9.37 -13.71 20.52
CA THR A 210 8.09 -13.96 19.84
C THR A 210 8.03 -13.24 18.49
N ALA A 211 8.38 -11.96 18.44
CA ALA A 211 8.38 -11.20 17.18
C ALA A 211 9.40 -11.78 16.20
N GLN A 212 10.60 -12.11 16.66
CA GLN A 212 11.61 -12.77 15.83
C GLN A 212 11.10 -14.09 15.26
N ALA A 213 10.56 -14.98 16.09
CA ALA A 213 10.04 -16.27 15.63
C ALA A 213 8.88 -16.13 14.63
N VAL A 214 8.01 -15.13 14.80
CA VAL A 214 6.94 -14.84 13.83
C VAL A 214 7.49 -14.22 12.56
N MET A 215 8.52 -13.38 12.63
CA MET A 215 9.15 -12.84 11.43
C MET A 215 9.90 -13.95 10.65
N ASP A 216 10.60 -14.85 11.35
CA ASP A 216 11.23 -16.06 10.82
C ASP A 216 10.27 -16.95 10.04
N LEU A 217 9.02 -17.05 10.53
CA LEU A 217 7.94 -17.75 9.85
C LEU A 217 7.52 -17.08 8.53
N LEU A 218 7.65 -15.77 8.41
CA LEU A 218 7.26 -15.01 7.21
C LEU A 218 8.32 -15.07 6.10
N TRP A 219 9.58 -15.34 6.45
CA TRP A 219 10.64 -15.58 5.46
C TRP A 219 10.50 -16.96 4.80
N GLY A 220 11.07 -17.10 3.60
CA GLY A 220 10.92 -18.31 2.77
C GLY A 220 11.31 -18.08 1.31
N GLU A 221 11.37 -19.16 0.51
CA GLU A 221 11.61 -19.08 -0.94
C GLU A 221 10.41 -18.50 -1.69
N HIS A 222 9.21 -18.62 -1.12
CA HIS A 222 7.97 -18.16 -1.74
C HIS A 222 7.37 -16.98 -0.98
N PRO A 223 6.99 -15.88 -1.67
CA PRO A 223 6.37 -14.74 -1.03
C PRO A 223 4.99 -15.12 -0.47
N LYS A 224 4.78 -14.83 0.82
CA LYS A 224 3.55 -15.14 1.55
C LYS A 224 2.74 -13.86 1.71
N LYS A 225 1.42 -13.95 1.53
CA LYS A 225 0.53 -12.84 1.88
C LYS A 225 0.39 -12.76 3.39
N VAL A 226 0.39 -11.55 3.96
CA VAL A 226 0.30 -11.34 5.41
C VAL A 226 -0.90 -10.46 5.76
N LEU A 227 -1.81 -10.99 6.59
CA LEU A 227 -2.95 -10.27 7.13
C LEU A 227 -2.77 -10.06 8.64
N LEU A 228 -2.50 -8.84 9.04
CA LEU A 228 -2.36 -8.44 10.43
C LEU A 228 -3.69 -7.89 10.95
N LEU A 229 -4.20 -8.42 12.06
CA LEU A 229 -5.42 -7.96 12.71
C LEU A 229 -5.06 -7.33 14.05
N THR A 230 -5.53 -6.11 14.30
CA THR A 230 -5.36 -5.47 15.61
C THR A 230 -6.51 -4.51 15.89
N ALA A 231 -6.95 -4.42 17.14
CA ALA A 231 -7.86 -3.34 17.56
C ALA A 231 -7.12 -2.03 17.88
N THR A 232 -5.81 -2.10 18.06
CA THR A 232 -4.97 -0.99 18.53
C THR A 232 -3.72 -0.91 17.67
N PRO A 233 -3.74 -0.16 16.53
CA PRO A 233 -2.57 -0.03 15.68
C PRO A 233 -1.49 0.89 16.27
N VAL A 234 -1.89 1.91 17.04
CA VAL A 234 -1.01 2.89 17.68
C VAL A 234 -1.39 2.97 19.15
N ASN A 235 -0.42 2.81 20.06
CA ASN A 235 -0.69 2.87 21.49
C ASN A 235 0.18 3.95 22.14
N ASN A 236 1.48 3.99 21.81
CA ASN A 236 2.41 4.94 22.43
C ASN A 236 3.06 5.91 21.43
N SER A 237 3.34 5.51 20.17
CA SER A 237 3.90 6.43 19.17
C SER A 237 3.80 5.93 17.73
N LEU A 238 4.00 6.81 16.74
CA LEU A 238 4.07 6.44 15.31
C LEU A 238 5.19 5.43 14.98
N ARG A 239 6.19 5.25 15.86
CA ARG A 239 7.24 4.23 15.69
C ARG A 239 6.69 2.80 15.82
N ASP A 240 5.50 2.64 16.42
CA ASP A 240 4.81 1.36 16.54
C ASP A 240 4.44 0.77 15.16
N LEU A 241 4.47 1.57 14.09
CA LEU A 241 4.24 1.15 12.70
C LEU A 241 5.53 0.81 11.92
N GLN A 242 6.70 1.12 12.48
CA GLN A 242 8.01 0.91 11.81
C GLN A 242 8.69 -0.40 12.18
N SER A 243 8.30 -0.98 13.33
CA SER A 243 8.82 -2.23 13.90
C SER A 243 8.12 -3.46 13.35
#